data_AF-A0A5N7WDC6-F1
#
_entry.id   AF-A0A5N7WDC6-F1
#
_cell.length_a   1.000
_cell.length_b   1.000
_cell.length_c   1.000
_cell.angle_alpha   90.00
_cell.angle_beta   90.00
_cell.angle_gamma   90.00
#
_symmetry.space_group_name_H-M   'P 1'
#
loop_
_entity.id
_entity.type
_entity.pdbx_description
1 polymer ?
#
loop_
_entity_poly.entity_id
_entity_poly.type
_entity_poly.pdbx_seq_one_letter_code
_entity_poly.pdbx_strand_id
1 'polypeptide(L)'
;MSDKTQTASRSSNVAEYAVVACLFAGLGGALWYGVSISRPTKAEEPVTTAAPAAEAKSVAVAAKPGEFTPPGVSDYPEGPMGEWVRRGEAIFTRTPTNAVGFSGNPLSCTNCHLDAGRLKGAAPMWGAYPMYPAYRKKTDHVDTFAERVRGCFMYSMNGKAPDDGHDILVALESYAYWMAQKAPTGEKLPGAGFKKAGQPEATPTYEAGAKVYEAKCALCHGADGKGQFVGEVAVFPPLWGRDSYNWGAGMHDIDKAANFIKNNMPYGNATLSDQEAWDVATFINSQERGQDPRFNGNLQATAEKHHGQYSMYGKEVNGKLLKGL
;
A
#
# COMPACT_ATOMS: atom_id res chain seq x y z
N MET A 1 -53.36 102.84 -5.97
CA MET A 1 -54.72 102.55 -5.46
C MET A 1 -54.99 101.07 -5.62
N SER A 2 -55.56 100.47 -4.56
CA SER A 2 -56.10 99.11 -4.45
C SER A 2 -55.15 97.93 -4.25
N ASP A 3 -55.21 97.43 -3.02
CA ASP A 3 -55.14 96.04 -2.58
C ASP A 3 -55.59 95.01 -3.63
N LYS A 4 -54.88 93.88 -3.68
CA LYS A 4 -55.51 92.56 -3.72
C LYS A 4 -54.51 91.46 -3.30
N THR A 5 -54.89 90.81 -2.21
CA THR A 5 -54.36 89.59 -1.61
C THR A 5 -54.34 88.42 -2.60
N GLN A 6 -53.25 87.63 -2.64
CA GLN A 6 -53.30 86.24 -3.09
C GLN A 6 -52.24 85.35 -2.40
N THR A 7 -52.71 84.68 -1.34
CA THR A 7 -52.46 83.30 -0.92
C THR A 7 -51.14 82.61 -1.30
N ALA A 8 -50.34 82.30 -0.28
CA ALA A 8 -49.29 81.29 -0.32
C ALA A 8 -49.90 79.87 -0.28
N SER A 9 -49.54 79.02 -1.24
CA SER A 9 -49.76 77.58 -1.19
C SER A 9 -48.43 76.90 -0.88
N ARG A 10 -48.34 76.26 0.30
CA ARG A 10 -47.27 75.34 0.69
C ARG A 10 -47.64 73.95 0.15
N SER A 11 -47.01 73.50 -0.94
CA SER A 11 -47.02 72.09 -1.32
C SER A 11 -45.90 71.37 -0.55
N SER A 12 -46.27 70.47 0.35
CA SER A 12 -45.34 69.66 1.13
C SER A 12 -44.97 68.39 0.34
N ASN A 13 -43.67 68.15 0.17
CA ASN A 13 -43.09 66.99 -0.56
C ASN A 13 -43.23 65.65 0.21
N VAL A 14 -44.34 65.43 0.90
CA VAL A 14 -44.56 64.27 1.79
C VAL A 14 -44.70 62.97 0.98
N ALA A 15 -45.13 63.05 -0.28
CA ALA A 15 -45.29 61.88 -1.15
C ALA A 15 -43.96 61.28 -1.66
N GLU A 16 -42.92 62.09 -1.87
CA GLU A 16 -41.61 61.60 -2.34
C GLU A 16 -40.81 60.90 -1.23
N TYR A 17 -40.95 61.32 0.02
CA TYR A 17 -40.27 60.67 1.16
C TYR A 17 -40.87 59.30 1.52
N ALA A 18 -42.16 59.09 1.27
CA ALA A 18 -42.81 57.80 1.54
C ALA A 18 -42.36 56.68 0.58
N VAL A 19 -42.11 57.02 -0.69
CA VAL A 19 -41.69 56.03 -1.71
C VAL A 19 -40.24 55.60 -1.53
N VAL A 20 -39.35 56.52 -1.12
CA VAL A 20 -37.94 56.20 -0.83
C VAL A 20 -37.81 55.34 0.45
N ALA A 21 -38.63 55.60 1.48
CA ALA A 21 -38.60 54.81 2.72
C ALA A 21 -39.05 53.34 2.52
N CYS A 22 -39.97 53.07 1.60
CA CYS A 22 -40.42 51.70 1.30
C CYS A 22 -39.39 50.86 0.54
N LEU A 23 -38.54 51.46 -0.30
CA LEU A 23 -37.49 50.74 -1.05
C LEU A 23 -36.31 50.32 -0.16
N PHE A 24 -35.97 51.07 0.89
CA PHE A 24 -34.91 50.69 1.83
C PHE A 24 -35.35 49.61 2.85
N ALA A 25 -36.65 49.53 3.18
CA ALA A 25 -37.18 48.47 4.05
C ALA A 25 -37.19 47.09 3.37
N GLY A 26 -37.44 47.03 2.06
CA GLY A 26 -37.40 45.78 1.28
C GLY A 26 -35.99 45.18 1.12
N LEU A 27 -34.98 46.03 0.93
CA LEU A 27 -33.57 45.61 0.85
C LEU A 27 -33.00 45.16 2.21
N GLY A 28 -33.41 45.79 3.31
CA GLY A 28 -33.04 45.37 4.67
C GLY A 28 -33.63 44.02 5.08
N GLY A 29 -34.88 43.74 4.69
CA GLY A 29 -35.54 42.46 4.96
C GLY A 29 -34.94 41.27 4.19
N ALA A 30 -34.57 41.48 2.92
CA ALA A 30 -33.95 40.44 2.09
C ALA A 30 -32.52 40.10 2.55
N LEU A 31 -31.74 41.08 3.03
CA LEU A 31 -30.42 40.82 3.62
C LEU A 31 -30.51 40.06 4.95
N TRP A 32 -31.53 40.31 5.77
CA TRP A 32 -31.66 39.62 7.07
C TRP A 32 -32.15 38.17 6.93
N TYR A 33 -33.01 37.89 5.95
CA TYR A 33 -33.44 36.53 5.62
C TYR A 33 -32.31 35.69 4.98
N GLY A 34 -31.52 36.28 4.08
CA GLY A 34 -30.35 35.62 3.48
C GLY A 34 -29.24 35.28 4.48
N VAL A 35 -29.01 36.16 5.46
CA VAL A 35 -28.02 35.92 6.54
C VAL A 35 -28.51 34.89 7.57
N SER A 36 -29.84 34.71 7.71
CA SER A 36 -30.42 33.76 8.67
C SER A 36 -30.50 32.31 8.14
N ILE A 37 -30.46 32.12 6.81
CA ILE A 37 -30.54 30.79 6.17
C ILE A 37 -29.14 30.22 5.84
N SER A 38 -28.11 31.07 5.82
CA SER A 38 -26.72 30.68 5.50
C SER A 38 -25.72 30.92 6.63
N ARG A 39 -26.14 30.82 7.90
CA ARG A 39 -25.16 30.56 8.96
C ARG A 39 -24.82 29.07 8.89
N PRO A 40 -23.66 28.66 8.36
CA PRO A 40 -23.21 27.30 8.60
C PRO A 40 -23.19 27.12 10.10
N THR A 41 -23.87 26.10 10.59
CA THR A 41 -23.67 25.61 11.95
C THR A 41 -22.17 25.51 12.15
N LYS A 42 -21.63 26.19 13.17
CA LYS A 42 -20.25 25.99 13.59
C LYS A 42 -20.08 24.48 13.69
N ALA A 43 -19.18 23.90 12.90
CA ALA A 43 -18.89 22.48 12.97
C ALA A 43 -18.68 22.15 14.45
N GLU A 44 -19.41 21.16 14.96
CA GLU A 44 -19.13 20.62 16.29
C GLU A 44 -17.63 20.33 16.34
N GLU A 45 -17.00 20.75 17.44
CA GLU A 45 -15.59 20.46 17.65
C GLU A 45 -15.37 18.96 17.43
N PRO A 46 -14.29 18.56 16.74
CA PRO A 46 -14.04 17.15 16.48
C PRO A 46 -14.09 16.45 17.83
N VAL A 47 -14.96 15.44 17.92
CA VAL A 47 -15.12 14.61 19.12
C VAL A 47 -13.72 14.30 19.64
N THR A 48 -13.44 14.81 20.83
CA THR A 48 -12.21 14.55 21.57
C THR A 48 -12.01 13.05 21.59
N THR A 49 -11.00 12.59 20.85
CA THR A 49 -10.48 11.23 20.83
C THR A 49 -11.57 10.17 20.91
N ALA A 50 -12.06 9.71 19.75
CA ALA A 50 -12.71 8.41 19.69
C ALA A 50 -11.87 7.42 20.49
N ALA A 51 -12.48 6.78 21.49
CA ALA A 51 -11.89 5.65 22.19
C ALA A 51 -11.29 4.69 21.14
N PRO A 52 -10.14 4.05 21.42
CA PRO A 52 -9.52 3.16 20.45
C PRO A 52 -10.58 2.24 19.88
N ALA A 53 -10.73 2.26 18.55
CA ALA A 53 -11.70 1.43 17.87
C ALA A 53 -11.47 0.01 18.39
N ALA A 54 -12.42 -0.50 19.17
CA ALA A 54 -12.42 -1.90 19.54
C ALA A 54 -12.31 -2.67 18.23
N GLU A 55 -11.38 -3.62 18.15
CA GLU A 55 -11.25 -4.51 17.00
C GLU A 55 -12.67 -4.94 16.60
N ALA A 56 -13.09 -4.58 15.38
CA ALA A 56 -14.41 -4.95 14.90
C ALA A 56 -14.51 -6.47 15.02
N LYS A 57 -15.31 -6.95 15.98
CA LYS A 57 -15.57 -8.37 16.15
C LYS A 57 -16.22 -8.85 14.86
N SER A 58 -15.48 -9.60 14.07
CA SER A 58 -15.99 -10.28 12.89
C SER A 58 -17.25 -11.05 13.31
N VAL A 59 -18.40 -10.73 12.71
CA VAL A 59 -19.58 -11.57 12.84
C VAL A 59 -19.25 -12.85 12.09
N ALA A 60 -18.95 -13.92 12.82
CA ALA A 60 -18.61 -15.22 12.25
C ALA A 60 -19.84 -15.80 11.56
N VAL A 61 -19.98 -15.52 10.26
CA VAL A 61 -20.85 -16.31 9.38
C VAL A 61 -20.01 -17.50 8.97
N ALA A 62 -19.99 -18.52 9.82
CA ALA A 62 -19.12 -19.68 9.70
C ALA A 62 -19.27 -20.37 8.33
N ALA A 63 -18.41 -20.00 7.39
CA ALA A 63 -18.11 -20.84 6.25
C ALA A 63 -17.18 -21.95 6.76
N LYS A 64 -17.51 -23.21 6.46
CA LYS A 64 -16.61 -24.33 6.78
C LYS A 64 -15.26 -24.07 6.11
N PRO A 65 -14.13 -24.07 6.83
CA PRO A 65 -12.82 -23.96 6.22
C PRO A 65 -12.54 -25.20 5.36
N GLY A 66 -12.87 -25.12 4.07
CA GLY A 66 -12.33 -26.02 3.05
C GLY A 66 -10.99 -25.48 2.54
N GLU A 67 -10.23 -26.33 1.86
CA GLU A 67 -9.03 -25.88 1.13
C GLU A 67 -9.48 -24.91 0.03
N PHE A 68 -9.28 -23.60 0.23
CA PHE A 68 -9.65 -22.59 -0.77
C PHE A 68 -8.82 -22.80 -2.04
N THR A 69 -9.50 -22.88 -3.18
CA THR A 69 -8.85 -22.98 -4.49
C THR A 69 -9.27 -21.76 -5.31
N PRO A 70 -8.32 -20.89 -5.73
CA PRO A 70 -8.66 -19.75 -6.57
C PRO A 70 -9.11 -20.22 -7.97
N PRO A 71 -9.97 -19.47 -8.68
CA PRO A 71 -10.35 -19.77 -10.06
C PRO A 71 -9.11 -19.84 -10.98
N GLY A 72 -9.09 -20.71 -11.99
CA GLY A 72 -7.99 -20.88 -12.94
C GLY A 72 -7.98 -19.84 -14.06
N VAL A 73 -6.93 -19.82 -14.89
CA VAL A 73 -6.85 -18.89 -16.05
C VAL A 73 -7.96 -19.12 -17.09
N SER A 74 -8.51 -20.33 -17.15
CA SER A 74 -9.68 -20.68 -17.98
C SER A 74 -10.97 -20.03 -17.49
N ASP A 75 -11.01 -19.56 -16.25
CA ASP A 75 -12.21 -19.07 -15.57
C ASP A 75 -12.25 -17.54 -15.56
N TYR A 76 -11.51 -16.89 -16.46
CA TYR A 76 -11.61 -15.45 -16.61
C TYR A 76 -13.01 -15.03 -17.03
N PRO A 77 -13.59 -14.00 -16.40
CA PRO A 77 -14.88 -13.48 -16.82
C PRO A 77 -14.81 -13.04 -18.29
N GLU A 78 -15.94 -13.10 -18.97
CA GLU A 78 -16.10 -12.46 -20.27
C GLU A 78 -16.35 -10.95 -20.12
N GLY A 79 -16.20 -10.22 -21.21
CA GLY A 79 -16.49 -8.79 -21.26
C GLY A 79 -15.52 -7.90 -20.44
N PRO A 80 -15.95 -6.67 -20.10
CA PRO A 80 -15.08 -5.66 -19.52
C PRO A 80 -14.38 -6.09 -18.22
N MET A 81 -15.08 -6.80 -17.33
CA MET A 81 -14.47 -7.27 -16.08
C MET A 81 -13.31 -8.23 -16.35
N GLY A 82 -13.46 -9.12 -17.34
CA GLY A 82 -12.40 -10.02 -17.77
C GLY A 82 -11.17 -9.31 -18.32
N GLU A 83 -11.36 -8.20 -19.03
CA GLU A 83 -10.27 -7.38 -19.55
C GLU A 83 -9.45 -6.75 -18.42
N TRP A 84 -10.12 -6.25 -17.38
CA TRP A 84 -9.44 -5.70 -16.20
C TRP A 84 -8.70 -6.77 -15.39
N VAL A 85 -9.27 -7.97 -15.25
CA VAL A 85 -8.59 -9.12 -14.61
C VAL A 85 -7.32 -9.49 -15.39
N ARG A 86 -7.41 -9.62 -16.72
CA ARG A 86 -6.25 -9.92 -17.58
C ARG A 86 -5.20 -8.81 -17.54
N ARG A 87 -5.61 -7.54 -17.52
CA ARG A 87 -4.70 -6.40 -17.33
C ARG A 87 -3.99 -6.46 -15.99
N GLY A 88 -4.72 -6.80 -14.92
CA GLY A 88 -4.16 -6.96 -13.58
C GLY A 88 -3.12 -8.07 -13.52
N GLU A 89 -3.40 -9.25 -14.11
CA GLU A 89 -2.41 -10.32 -14.22
C GLU A 89 -1.17 -9.89 -15.02
N ALA A 90 -1.36 -9.19 -16.15
CA ALA A 90 -0.24 -8.69 -16.95
C ALA A 90 0.67 -7.75 -16.15
N ILE A 91 0.08 -6.85 -15.35
CA ILE A 91 0.83 -5.98 -14.42
C ILE A 91 1.50 -6.81 -13.32
N PHE A 92 0.81 -7.79 -12.75
CA PHE A 92 1.34 -8.62 -11.67
C PHE A 92 2.55 -9.47 -12.10
N THR A 93 2.51 -9.98 -13.33
CA THR A 93 3.51 -10.89 -13.90
C THR A 93 4.67 -10.16 -14.58
N ARG A 94 4.42 -8.98 -15.16
CA ARG A 94 5.43 -8.14 -15.84
C ARG A 94 5.22 -6.68 -15.46
N THR A 95 5.51 -6.36 -14.21
CA THR A 95 5.22 -5.04 -13.62
C THR A 95 5.97 -3.90 -14.29
N PRO A 96 7.30 -3.98 -14.55
CA PRO A 96 8.03 -2.87 -15.16
C PRO A 96 7.51 -2.52 -16.55
N THR A 97 7.08 -3.52 -17.32
CA THR A 97 6.56 -3.34 -18.68
C THR A 97 5.13 -2.79 -18.69
N ASN A 98 4.27 -3.20 -17.75
CA ASN A 98 2.84 -2.88 -17.78
C ASN A 98 2.43 -1.76 -16.80
N ALA A 99 3.34 -1.33 -15.92
CA ALA A 99 3.16 -0.23 -14.98
C ALA A 99 4.32 0.79 -15.13
N VAL A 100 4.60 1.17 -16.37
CA VAL A 100 5.66 2.13 -16.72
C VAL A 100 5.51 3.42 -15.92
N GLY A 101 6.62 3.91 -15.37
CA GLY A 101 6.65 5.11 -14.52
C GLY A 101 6.34 4.86 -13.04
N PHE A 102 5.88 3.67 -12.66
CA PHE A 102 5.57 3.31 -11.26
C PHE A 102 6.52 2.26 -10.68
N SER A 103 7.19 1.45 -11.51
CA SER A 103 8.28 0.56 -11.07
C SER A 103 9.63 1.25 -11.23
N GLY A 104 10.46 1.25 -10.18
CA GLY A 104 11.82 1.80 -10.20
C GLY A 104 12.91 0.72 -10.17
N ASN A 105 12.52 -0.55 -10.28
CA ASN A 105 13.42 -1.70 -10.40
C ASN A 105 12.82 -2.75 -11.37
N PRO A 106 13.61 -3.75 -11.81
CA PRO A 106 13.15 -4.79 -12.74
C PRO A 106 12.32 -5.91 -12.09
N LEU A 107 11.99 -5.81 -10.80
CA LEU A 107 11.15 -6.82 -10.15
C LEU A 107 9.73 -6.79 -10.72
N SER A 108 8.99 -7.87 -10.52
CA SER A 108 7.55 -7.99 -10.73
C SER A 108 6.90 -8.55 -9.47
N CYS A 109 5.60 -8.31 -9.27
CA CYS A 109 4.88 -8.80 -8.09
C CYS A 109 5.06 -10.32 -7.89
N THR A 110 5.07 -11.06 -9.01
CA THR A 110 5.35 -12.50 -9.09
C THR A 110 6.66 -12.97 -8.49
N ASN A 111 7.69 -12.12 -8.41
CA ASN A 111 8.98 -12.55 -7.86
C ASN A 111 8.90 -12.85 -6.35
N CYS A 112 7.90 -12.30 -5.65
CA CYS A 112 7.63 -12.58 -4.23
C CYS A 112 6.29 -13.29 -4.02
N HIS A 113 5.31 -13.02 -4.87
CA HIS A 113 3.98 -13.59 -4.83
C HIS A 113 3.85 -14.67 -5.92
N LEU A 114 4.35 -15.87 -5.59
CA LEU A 114 4.58 -16.93 -6.55
C LEU A 114 3.29 -17.44 -7.21
N ASP A 115 3.46 -18.06 -8.38
CA ASP A 115 2.37 -18.56 -9.22
C ASP A 115 1.33 -17.47 -9.53
N ALA A 116 1.80 -16.31 -10.01
CA ALA A 116 0.94 -15.14 -10.26
C ALA A 116 0.09 -14.71 -9.04
N GLY A 117 0.57 -14.96 -7.81
CA GLY A 117 -0.13 -14.65 -6.58
C GLY A 117 -1.12 -15.72 -6.13
N ARG A 118 -1.05 -16.94 -6.66
CA ARG A 118 -1.96 -18.06 -6.34
C ARG A 118 -1.37 -19.03 -5.32
N LEU A 119 -0.04 -19.12 -5.22
CA LEU A 119 0.63 -20.14 -4.41
C LEU A 119 0.34 -19.96 -2.91
N LYS A 120 -0.22 -21.00 -2.28
CA LYS A 120 -0.44 -21.03 -0.83
C LYS A 120 0.86 -20.89 -0.05
N GLY A 121 0.87 -20.05 0.98
CA GLY A 121 2.05 -19.80 1.80
C GLY A 121 3.10 -18.88 1.16
N ALA A 122 2.81 -18.32 -0.02
CA ALA A 122 3.64 -17.34 -0.72
C ALA A 122 2.94 -15.97 -0.82
N ALA A 123 2.21 -15.58 0.23
CA ALA A 123 1.39 -14.37 0.29
C ALA A 123 0.42 -14.22 -0.91
N PRO A 124 -0.47 -15.20 -1.14
CA PRO A 124 -1.37 -15.17 -2.29
C PRO A 124 -2.40 -14.04 -2.21
N MET A 125 -2.84 -13.53 -3.37
CA MET A 125 -3.78 -12.41 -3.46
C MET A 125 -5.17 -12.79 -2.97
N TRP A 126 -5.61 -14.02 -3.19
CA TRP A 126 -6.87 -14.53 -2.66
C TRP A 126 -6.93 -14.55 -1.14
N GLY A 127 -5.79 -14.67 -0.47
CA GLY A 127 -5.69 -14.61 0.99
C GLY A 127 -5.53 -13.19 1.53
N ALA A 128 -5.24 -12.22 0.66
CA ALA A 128 -5.04 -10.82 1.03
C ALA A 128 -6.32 -10.00 0.81
N TYR A 129 -6.94 -10.08 -0.37
CA TYR A 129 -8.04 -9.19 -0.75
C TYR A 129 -9.21 -9.16 0.26
N PRO A 130 -9.74 -10.30 0.77
CA PRO A 130 -10.85 -10.31 1.73
C PRO A 130 -10.50 -9.75 3.11
N MET A 131 -9.21 -9.52 3.39
CA MET A 131 -8.72 -9.04 4.67
C MET A 131 -8.58 -7.51 4.73
N TYR A 132 -8.90 -6.78 3.66
CA TYR A 132 -8.85 -5.32 3.63
C TYR A 132 -10.26 -4.73 3.52
N PRO A 133 -10.54 -3.57 4.15
CA PRO A 133 -9.60 -2.69 4.87
C PRO A 133 -9.05 -3.28 6.19
N ALA A 134 -7.84 -2.90 6.57
CA ALA A 134 -7.19 -3.38 7.80
C ALA A 134 -6.28 -2.34 8.44
N TYR A 135 -6.33 -2.25 9.78
CA TYR A 135 -5.34 -1.46 10.53
C TYR A 135 -3.93 -2.02 10.34
N ARG A 136 -2.98 -1.15 10.04
CA ARG A 136 -1.57 -1.52 9.86
C ARG A 136 -0.65 -0.62 10.68
N LYS A 137 0.04 -1.23 11.65
CA LYS A 137 1.05 -0.56 12.49
C LYS A 137 2.13 0.18 11.69
N LYS A 138 2.47 -0.27 10.48
CA LYS A 138 3.47 0.40 9.63
C LYS A 138 3.04 1.80 9.19
N THR A 139 1.76 1.99 8.92
CA THR A 139 1.15 3.25 8.47
C THR A 139 0.41 3.98 9.58
N ASP A 140 0.14 3.29 10.69
CA ASP A 140 -0.72 3.74 11.79
C ASP A 140 -2.10 4.21 11.28
N HIS A 141 -2.61 3.45 10.30
CA HIS A 141 -3.79 3.79 9.52
C HIS A 141 -4.56 2.52 9.15
N VAL A 142 -5.86 2.66 8.86
CA VAL A 142 -6.68 1.59 8.26
C VAL A 142 -6.48 1.64 6.76
N ASP A 143 -5.56 0.82 6.26
CA ASP A 143 -5.26 0.75 4.83
C ASP A 143 -6.40 0.00 4.11
N THR A 144 -6.82 0.51 2.96
CA THR A 144 -7.52 -0.20 1.89
C THR A 144 -6.58 -1.16 1.17
N PHE A 145 -7.13 -2.02 0.30
CA PHE A 145 -6.30 -2.88 -0.55
C PHE A 145 -5.46 -2.04 -1.54
N ALA A 146 -6.05 -1.03 -2.20
CA ALA A 146 -5.31 -0.07 -3.03
C ALA A 146 -4.12 0.54 -2.30
N GLU A 147 -4.30 1.07 -1.09
CA GLU A 147 -3.22 1.67 -0.29
C GLU A 147 -2.12 0.64 0.02
N ARG A 148 -2.51 -0.61 0.30
CA ARG A 148 -1.54 -1.70 0.49
C ARG A 148 -0.69 -1.95 -0.75
N VAL A 149 -1.32 -1.94 -1.93
CA VAL A 149 -0.66 -2.14 -3.24
C VAL A 149 0.22 -0.94 -3.60
N ARG A 150 -0.23 0.30 -3.34
CA ARG A 150 0.59 1.52 -3.46
C ARG A 150 1.88 1.41 -2.66
N GLY A 151 1.80 0.91 -1.43
CA GLY A 151 2.99 0.61 -0.63
C GLY A 151 3.93 -0.40 -1.30
N CYS A 152 3.41 -1.43 -1.97
CA CYS A 152 4.26 -2.36 -2.71
C CYS A 152 5.03 -1.67 -3.84
N PHE A 153 4.40 -0.77 -4.60
CA PHE A 153 5.10 0.04 -5.61
C PHE A 153 6.22 0.90 -5.00
N MET A 154 5.94 1.60 -3.90
CA MET A 154 6.94 2.44 -3.24
C MET A 154 8.13 1.67 -2.67
N TYR A 155 7.87 0.49 -2.11
CA TYR A 155 8.88 -0.24 -1.35
C TYR A 155 9.48 -1.42 -2.12
N SER A 156 8.66 -2.39 -2.51
CA SER A 156 9.14 -3.59 -3.19
C SER A 156 9.59 -3.29 -4.62
N MET A 157 8.87 -2.42 -5.33
CA MET A 157 9.19 -2.04 -6.71
C MET A 157 10.15 -0.85 -6.79
N ASN A 158 10.61 -0.34 -5.65
CA ASN A 158 11.47 0.84 -5.53
C ASN A 158 11.03 2.03 -6.39
N GLY A 159 9.73 2.23 -6.55
CA GLY A 159 9.16 3.18 -7.49
C GLY A 159 8.22 4.18 -6.84
N LYS A 160 7.23 4.63 -7.60
CA LYS A 160 6.24 5.61 -7.16
C LYS A 160 4.89 4.93 -6.99
N ALA A 161 4.16 5.28 -5.93
CA ALA A 161 2.77 4.86 -5.80
C ALA A 161 1.92 5.50 -6.92
N PRO A 162 1.11 4.73 -7.66
CA PRO A 162 0.02 5.29 -8.45
C PRO A 162 -0.97 6.05 -7.57
N ASP A 163 -1.64 7.05 -8.14
CA ASP A 163 -2.70 7.80 -7.44
C ASP A 163 -3.93 6.93 -7.20
N ASP A 164 -4.78 7.33 -6.26
CA ASP A 164 -5.99 6.56 -5.92
C ASP A 164 -6.94 6.53 -7.11
N GLY A 165 -7.53 5.37 -7.37
CA GLY A 165 -8.38 5.15 -8.54
C GLY A 165 -7.63 5.06 -9.88
N HIS A 166 -6.30 5.15 -9.90
CA HIS A 166 -5.52 4.97 -11.13
C HIS A 166 -5.73 3.55 -11.69
N ASP A 167 -5.87 3.43 -13.02
CA ASP A 167 -6.12 2.18 -13.75
C ASP A 167 -5.25 1.00 -13.31
N ILE A 168 -3.96 1.24 -13.05
CA ILE A 168 -3.03 0.19 -12.56
C ILE A 168 -3.52 -0.45 -11.26
N LEU A 169 -4.00 0.37 -10.31
CA LEU A 169 -4.52 -0.14 -9.04
C LEU A 169 -5.86 -0.84 -9.26
N VAL A 170 -6.75 -0.26 -10.06
CA VAL A 170 -8.06 -0.86 -10.39
C VAL A 170 -7.88 -2.24 -11.06
N ALA A 171 -6.91 -2.38 -11.96
CA ALA A 171 -6.60 -3.65 -12.61
C ALA A 171 -6.06 -4.69 -11.62
N LEU A 172 -5.11 -4.32 -10.76
CA LEU A 172 -4.56 -5.20 -9.74
C LEU A 172 -5.61 -5.61 -8.69
N GLU A 173 -6.47 -4.68 -8.29
CA GLU A 173 -7.62 -4.93 -7.43
C GLU A 173 -8.62 -5.89 -8.08
N SER A 174 -8.94 -5.67 -9.36
CA SER A 174 -9.82 -6.54 -10.14
C SER A 174 -9.30 -7.97 -10.20
N TYR A 175 -8.00 -8.14 -10.43
CA TYR A 175 -7.33 -9.44 -10.44
C TYR A 175 -7.36 -10.12 -9.06
N ALA A 176 -7.05 -9.38 -7.99
CA ALA A 176 -7.08 -9.91 -6.62
C ALA A 176 -8.51 -10.27 -6.16
N TYR A 177 -9.49 -9.41 -6.48
CA TYR A 177 -10.92 -9.64 -6.26
C TYR A 177 -11.39 -10.92 -6.94
N TRP A 178 -11.11 -11.06 -8.24
CA TRP A 178 -11.48 -12.25 -9.00
C TRP A 178 -10.86 -13.52 -8.43
N MET A 179 -9.59 -13.45 -7.99
CA MET A 179 -8.89 -14.59 -7.40
C MET A 179 -9.50 -14.99 -6.04
N ALA A 180 -10.08 -14.03 -5.31
CA ALA A 180 -10.69 -14.22 -4.00
C ALA A 180 -12.20 -14.56 -4.07
N GLN A 181 -12.74 -14.89 -5.23
CA GLN A 181 -14.15 -15.23 -5.37
C GLN A 181 -14.57 -16.34 -4.38
N LYS A 182 -15.69 -16.10 -3.68
CA LYS A 182 -16.26 -16.98 -2.65
C LYS A 182 -15.40 -17.13 -1.38
N ALA A 183 -14.29 -16.40 -1.26
CA ALA A 183 -13.58 -16.31 0.00
C ALA A 183 -14.44 -15.54 1.03
N PRO A 184 -14.49 -15.99 2.30
CA PRO A 184 -15.18 -15.26 3.36
C PRO A 184 -14.46 -13.92 3.66
N THR A 185 -15.22 -12.83 3.68
CA THR A 185 -14.71 -11.50 4.03
C THR A 185 -14.29 -11.45 5.49
N GLY A 186 -13.10 -10.93 5.77
CA GLY A 186 -12.58 -10.75 7.12
C GLY A 186 -12.04 -12.02 7.79
N GLU A 187 -12.07 -13.17 7.12
CA GLU A 187 -11.60 -14.44 7.65
C GLU A 187 -10.26 -14.85 7.02
N LYS A 188 -9.29 -15.15 7.88
CA LYS A 188 -7.97 -15.60 7.42
C LYS A 188 -8.04 -17.05 6.92
N LEU A 189 -8.01 -17.21 5.60
CA LEU A 189 -7.96 -18.52 4.95
C LEU A 189 -6.63 -19.26 5.20
N PRO A 190 -6.66 -20.60 5.34
CA PRO A 190 -5.45 -21.43 5.36
C PRO A 190 -4.58 -21.17 4.13
N GLY A 191 -3.28 -20.90 4.33
CA GLY A 191 -2.34 -20.57 3.25
C GLY A 191 -2.24 -19.09 2.89
N ALA A 192 -3.04 -18.21 3.51
CA ALA A 192 -2.87 -16.76 3.38
C ALA A 192 -1.56 -16.27 4.02
N GLY A 193 -0.91 -15.29 3.38
CA GLY A 193 0.38 -14.75 3.81
C GLY A 193 1.57 -15.69 3.55
N PHE A 194 2.71 -15.39 4.15
CA PHE A 194 3.85 -16.31 4.15
C PHE A 194 3.69 -17.37 5.24
N LYS A 195 3.95 -18.62 4.91
CA LYS A 195 4.09 -19.67 5.92
C LYS A 195 5.30 -19.33 6.80
N LYS A 196 5.15 -19.46 8.11
CA LYS A 196 6.24 -19.16 9.05
C LYS A 196 7.31 -20.25 9.00
N ALA A 197 8.57 -19.85 9.02
CA ALA A 197 9.69 -20.74 9.32
C ALA A 197 9.70 -21.09 10.81
N GLY A 198 10.33 -22.20 11.17
CA GLY A 198 10.69 -22.47 12.56
C GLY A 198 11.72 -21.46 13.08
N GLN A 199 11.98 -21.47 14.38
CA GLN A 199 13.07 -20.67 14.94
C GLN A 199 14.42 -21.34 14.64
N PRO A 200 15.49 -20.56 14.41
CA PRO A 200 16.81 -21.12 14.24
C PRO A 200 17.31 -21.69 15.58
N GLU A 201 18.12 -22.74 15.53
CA GLU A 201 18.68 -23.39 16.72
C GLU A 201 19.81 -22.55 17.34
N ALA A 202 20.48 -21.74 16.51
CA ALA A 202 21.54 -20.82 16.90
C ALA A 202 21.32 -19.43 16.28
N THR A 203 21.95 -18.41 16.86
CA THR A 203 21.90 -17.04 16.32
C THR A 203 22.40 -17.04 14.87
N PRO A 204 21.59 -16.57 13.91
CA PRO A 204 22.00 -16.55 12.51
C PRO A 204 23.19 -15.62 12.26
N THR A 205 24.09 -16.00 11.35
CA THR A 205 25.29 -15.20 11.05
C THR A 205 25.46 -14.91 9.57
N TYR A 206 26.16 -13.81 9.29
CA TYR A 206 26.50 -13.41 7.92
C TYR A 206 27.33 -14.51 7.21
N GLU A 207 28.31 -15.09 7.90
CA GLU A 207 29.24 -16.07 7.35
C GLU A 207 28.56 -17.42 7.08
N ALA A 208 27.66 -17.86 7.95
CA ALA A 208 26.87 -19.07 7.71
C ALA A 208 25.93 -18.85 6.51
N GLY A 209 25.27 -17.70 6.46
CA GLY A 209 24.38 -17.34 5.36
C GLY A 209 25.08 -17.24 4.01
N ALA A 210 26.30 -16.70 3.98
CA ALA A 210 27.11 -16.64 2.77
C ALA A 210 27.40 -18.03 2.19
N LYS A 211 27.72 -19.02 3.05
CA LYS A 211 27.94 -20.42 2.62
C LYS A 211 26.67 -21.06 2.07
N VAL A 212 25.53 -20.84 2.72
CA VAL A 212 24.23 -21.33 2.22
C VAL A 212 23.92 -20.69 0.86
N TYR A 213 24.15 -19.38 0.74
CA TYR A 213 23.92 -18.64 -0.50
C TYR A 213 24.75 -19.18 -1.66
N GLU A 214 26.06 -19.32 -1.46
CA GLU A 214 26.99 -19.85 -2.45
C GLU A 214 26.56 -21.26 -2.91
N ALA A 215 26.23 -22.13 -1.95
CA ALA A 215 25.89 -23.51 -2.24
C ALA A 215 24.50 -23.71 -2.89
N LYS A 216 23.53 -22.85 -2.58
CA LYS A 216 22.10 -23.14 -2.87
C LYS A 216 21.34 -22.03 -3.60
N CYS A 217 21.91 -20.83 -3.73
CA CYS A 217 21.22 -19.66 -4.28
C CYS A 217 21.94 -19.02 -5.47
N ALA A 218 23.28 -18.95 -5.41
CA ALA A 218 24.12 -18.22 -6.36
C ALA A 218 23.97 -18.71 -7.81
N LEU A 219 23.64 -19.99 -8.03
CA LEU A 219 23.41 -20.55 -9.37
C LEU A 219 22.31 -19.79 -10.13
N CYS A 220 21.24 -19.39 -9.45
CA CYS A 220 20.11 -18.69 -10.04
C CYS A 220 20.22 -17.18 -9.84
N HIS A 221 20.57 -16.73 -8.63
CA HIS A 221 20.56 -15.31 -8.28
C HIS A 221 21.89 -14.58 -8.52
N GLY A 222 22.91 -15.28 -9.02
CA GLY A 222 24.25 -14.74 -9.27
C GLY A 222 25.10 -14.68 -7.99
N ALA A 223 26.42 -14.78 -8.10
CA ALA A 223 27.33 -14.70 -6.95
C ALA A 223 27.27 -13.32 -6.25
N ASP A 224 26.92 -12.28 -6.99
CA ASP A 224 26.76 -10.90 -6.51
C ASP A 224 25.28 -10.49 -6.34
N GLY A 225 24.35 -11.45 -6.38
CA GLY A 225 22.93 -11.23 -6.10
C GLY A 225 22.17 -10.38 -7.11
N LYS A 226 22.77 -10.12 -8.29
CA LYS A 226 22.15 -9.32 -9.35
C LYS A 226 21.02 -10.03 -10.09
N GLY A 227 20.81 -11.33 -9.85
CA GLY A 227 19.83 -12.11 -10.60
C GLY A 227 20.30 -12.44 -12.01
N GLN A 228 19.37 -12.91 -12.84
CA GLN A 228 19.60 -13.22 -14.25
C GLN A 228 18.45 -12.70 -15.09
N PHE A 229 18.77 -12.25 -16.29
CA PHE A 229 17.86 -11.53 -17.17
C PHE A 229 17.79 -12.17 -18.55
N VAL A 230 16.61 -12.10 -19.18
CA VAL A 230 16.41 -12.32 -20.60
C VAL A 230 15.82 -11.04 -21.18
N GLY A 231 16.65 -10.27 -21.90
CA GLY A 231 16.33 -8.89 -22.22
C GLY A 231 16.18 -8.06 -20.94
N GLU A 232 15.05 -7.37 -20.81
CA GLU A 232 14.72 -6.56 -19.62
C GLU A 232 13.99 -7.36 -18.51
N VAL A 233 13.68 -8.64 -18.76
CA VAL A 233 12.90 -9.47 -17.85
C VAL A 233 13.82 -10.18 -16.87
N ALA A 234 13.66 -9.92 -15.57
CA ALA A 234 14.34 -10.65 -14.50
C ALA A 234 13.73 -12.06 -14.36
N VAL A 235 14.40 -13.08 -14.91
CA VAL A 235 13.98 -14.48 -14.81
C VAL A 235 14.30 -15.02 -13.41
N PHE A 236 15.47 -14.66 -12.88
CA PHE A 236 15.79 -14.79 -11.46
C PHE A 236 16.01 -13.39 -10.89
N PRO A 237 15.22 -12.98 -9.88
CA PRO A 237 15.24 -11.59 -9.44
C PRO A 237 16.55 -11.22 -8.73
N PRO A 238 17.01 -9.96 -8.86
CA PRO A 238 18.04 -9.40 -8.00
C PRO A 238 17.60 -9.40 -6.53
N LEU A 239 18.45 -9.91 -5.65
CA LEU A 239 18.16 -10.04 -4.22
C LEU A 239 18.64 -8.85 -3.39
N TRP A 240 19.62 -8.11 -3.90
CA TRP A 240 20.11 -6.85 -3.33
C TRP A 240 20.66 -5.94 -4.43
N GLY A 241 21.24 -4.80 -4.06
CA GLY A 241 21.70 -3.78 -4.99
C GLY A 241 20.60 -2.81 -5.43
N ARG A 242 20.94 -1.93 -6.38
CA ARG A 242 20.03 -0.87 -6.87
C ARG A 242 18.77 -1.42 -7.54
N ASP A 243 18.88 -2.61 -8.14
CA ASP A 243 17.82 -3.25 -8.91
C ASP A 243 16.91 -4.16 -8.07
N SER A 244 17.12 -4.24 -6.75
CA SER A 244 16.28 -5.03 -5.86
C SER A 244 15.22 -4.18 -5.14
N TYR A 245 14.48 -4.80 -4.23
CA TYR A 245 13.57 -4.10 -3.32
C TYR A 245 14.35 -3.16 -2.40
N ASN A 246 13.75 -2.06 -1.95
CA ASN A 246 14.43 -1.07 -1.12
C ASN A 246 14.34 -1.36 0.39
N TRP A 247 15.03 -0.56 1.20
CA TRP A 247 15.05 -0.68 2.66
C TRP A 247 13.68 -0.46 3.32
N GLY A 248 12.67 0.08 2.62
CA GLY A 248 11.31 0.15 3.14
C GLY A 248 10.48 -1.12 2.92
N ALA A 249 10.95 -2.07 2.11
CA ALA A 249 10.17 -3.25 1.69
C ALA A 249 10.10 -4.31 2.78
N GLY A 250 8.97 -5.03 2.92
CA GLY A 250 8.87 -6.08 3.95
C GLY A 250 9.92 -7.20 3.80
N MET A 251 10.42 -7.45 2.59
CA MET A 251 11.41 -8.50 2.33
C MET A 251 12.81 -8.17 2.85
N HIS A 252 13.10 -6.92 3.27
CA HIS A 252 14.38 -6.58 3.90
C HIS A 252 14.46 -7.04 5.37
N ASP A 253 13.33 -7.28 6.03
CA ASP A 253 13.33 -7.81 7.38
C ASP A 253 13.69 -9.30 7.33
N ILE A 254 14.68 -9.70 8.14
CA ILE A 254 15.23 -11.07 8.13
C ILE A 254 14.17 -12.13 8.45
N ASP A 255 13.24 -11.87 9.38
CA ASP A 255 12.20 -12.83 9.75
C ASP A 255 11.22 -13.10 8.58
N LYS A 256 10.84 -12.06 7.86
CA LYS A 256 9.95 -12.16 6.70
C LYS A 256 10.64 -12.84 5.53
N ALA A 257 11.92 -12.51 5.29
CA ALA A 257 12.72 -13.20 4.27
C ALA A 257 12.92 -14.68 4.62
N ALA A 258 13.23 -15.02 5.87
CA ALA A 258 13.37 -16.41 6.31
C ALA A 258 12.07 -17.21 6.11
N ASN A 259 10.91 -16.62 6.42
CA ASN A 259 9.60 -17.23 6.17
C ASN A 259 9.38 -17.53 4.68
N PHE A 260 9.71 -16.59 3.79
CA PHE A 260 9.61 -16.79 2.36
C PHE A 260 10.59 -17.87 1.88
N ILE A 261 11.86 -17.73 2.22
CA ILE A 261 12.95 -18.60 1.77
C ILE A 261 12.72 -20.04 2.21
N LYS A 262 12.44 -20.28 3.50
CA LYS A 262 12.21 -21.63 4.04
C LYS A 262 11.15 -22.42 3.28
N ASN A 263 10.09 -21.75 2.84
CA ASN A 263 8.92 -22.40 2.28
C ASN A 263 8.87 -22.39 0.76
N ASN A 264 9.70 -21.57 0.10
CA ASN A 264 9.60 -21.34 -1.33
C ASN A 264 10.93 -21.41 -2.08
N MET A 265 12.06 -21.50 -1.37
CA MET A 265 13.40 -21.51 -1.95
C MET A 265 14.26 -22.68 -1.43
N PRO A 266 15.11 -23.29 -2.28
CA PRO A 266 15.20 -23.11 -3.73
C PRO A 266 13.87 -23.40 -4.46
N TYR A 267 13.58 -22.65 -5.52
CA TYR A 267 12.29 -22.73 -6.20
C TYR A 267 12.01 -24.14 -6.73
N GLY A 268 10.80 -24.65 -6.46
CA GLY A 268 10.40 -26.02 -6.80
C GLY A 268 10.97 -27.12 -5.89
N ASN A 269 11.91 -26.78 -4.99
CA ASN A 269 12.53 -27.73 -4.06
C ASN A 269 12.96 -27.04 -2.75
N ALA A 270 12.00 -26.58 -1.95
CA ALA A 270 12.25 -25.85 -0.70
C ALA A 270 12.77 -26.77 0.42
N THR A 271 14.06 -27.09 0.38
CA THR A 271 14.70 -28.10 1.25
C THR A 271 15.58 -27.53 2.35
N LEU A 272 15.65 -26.21 2.52
CA LEU A 272 16.47 -25.61 3.57
C LEU A 272 15.97 -26.01 4.96
N SER A 273 16.89 -26.20 5.91
CA SER A 273 16.53 -26.23 7.33
C SER A 273 16.03 -24.84 7.79
N ASP A 274 15.40 -24.76 8.96
CA ASP A 274 15.04 -23.43 9.50
C ASP A 274 16.29 -22.59 9.74
N GLN A 275 17.34 -23.16 10.35
CA GLN A 275 18.63 -22.51 10.55
C GLN A 275 19.20 -21.93 9.24
N GLU A 276 19.28 -22.75 8.18
CA GLU A 276 19.80 -22.32 6.88
C GLU A 276 18.97 -21.18 6.27
N ALA A 277 17.65 -21.20 6.42
CA ALA A 277 16.78 -20.15 5.91
C ALA A 277 17.00 -18.81 6.64
N TRP A 278 17.21 -18.84 7.95
CA TRP A 278 17.53 -17.65 8.75
C TRP A 278 18.94 -17.12 8.46
N ASP A 279 19.92 -18.01 8.32
CA ASP A 279 21.31 -17.66 7.98
C ASP A 279 21.35 -16.96 6.61
N VAL A 280 20.76 -17.57 5.58
CA VAL A 280 20.80 -16.99 4.23
C VAL A 280 19.97 -15.71 4.12
N ALA A 281 18.84 -15.62 4.84
CA ALA A 281 18.08 -14.37 4.95
C ALA A 281 18.90 -13.25 5.59
N THR A 282 19.69 -13.58 6.62
CA THR A 282 20.62 -12.64 7.27
C THR A 282 21.67 -12.17 6.28
N PHE A 283 22.33 -13.08 5.56
CA PHE A 283 23.31 -12.71 4.54
C PHE A 283 22.72 -11.83 3.42
N ILE A 284 21.56 -12.19 2.86
CA ILE A 284 20.88 -11.43 1.79
C ILE A 284 20.50 -10.03 2.26
N ASN A 285 19.93 -9.90 3.45
CA ASN A 285 19.45 -8.62 3.98
C ASN A 285 20.52 -7.83 4.75
N SER A 286 21.75 -8.32 4.77
CA SER A 286 22.95 -7.58 5.16
C SER A 286 23.71 -6.97 3.98
N GLN A 287 23.11 -6.94 2.79
CA GLN A 287 23.64 -6.28 1.59
C GLN A 287 22.94 -4.94 1.36
N GLU A 288 23.62 -4.01 0.70
CA GLU A 288 23.04 -2.72 0.34
C GLU A 288 21.97 -2.83 -0.75
N ARG A 289 20.98 -1.94 -0.70
CA ARG A 289 19.85 -1.85 -1.63
C ARG A 289 19.33 -0.42 -1.71
N GLY A 290 18.32 -0.18 -2.55
CA GLY A 290 17.71 1.16 -2.65
C GLY A 290 17.33 1.74 -1.28
N GLN A 291 17.51 3.06 -1.13
CA GLN A 291 17.19 3.80 0.09
C GLN A 291 15.72 3.63 0.51
N ASP A 292 15.44 3.70 1.83
CA ASP A 292 14.07 3.80 2.33
C ASP A 292 13.43 5.11 1.84
N PRO A 293 12.27 5.08 1.15
CA PRO A 293 11.59 6.30 0.70
C PRO A 293 11.20 7.28 1.82
N ARG A 294 11.24 6.83 3.08
CA ARG A 294 10.97 7.63 4.29
C ARG A 294 12.22 8.31 4.84
N PHE A 295 13.40 8.04 4.27
CA PHE A 295 14.66 8.66 4.66
C PHE A 295 14.61 10.17 4.43
N ASN A 296 14.94 10.95 5.46
CA ASN A 296 14.89 12.41 5.45
C ASN A 296 16.26 13.07 5.61
N GLY A 297 17.35 12.33 5.37
CA GLY A 297 18.73 12.77 5.60
C GLY A 297 19.33 12.33 6.94
N ASN A 298 18.52 11.82 7.88
CA ASN A 298 19.01 11.32 9.17
C ASN A 298 18.87 9.80 9.27
N LEU A 299 20.01 9.09 9.20
CA LEU A 299 20.06 7.63 9.19
C LEU A 299 19.57 7.03 10.52
N GLN A 300 20.06 7.56 11.64
CA GLN A 300 19.72 7.09 12.97
C GLN A 300 18.23 7.27 13.26
N ALA A 301 17.68 8.46 12.99
CA ALA A 301 16.26 8.73 13.19
C ALA A 301 15.37 7.85 12.29
N THR A 302 15.81 7.58 11.07
CA THR A 302 15.10 6.66 10.16
C THR A 302 15.13 5.23 10.71
N ALA A 303 16.29 4.74 11.14
CA ALA A 303 16.45 3.42 11.75
C ALA A 303 15.54 3.25 12.97
N GLU A 304 15.61 4.16 13.94
CA GLU A 304 14.82 4.12 15.18
C GLU A 304 13.31 4.17 14.93
N LYS A 305 12.87 4.96 13.95
CA LYS A 305 11.43 5.15 13.65
C LYS A 305 10.85 4.02 12.81
N HIS A 306 11.63 3.42 11.92
CA HIS A 306 11.08 2.61 10.82
C HIS A 306 11.63 1.20 10.70
N HIS A 307 12.69 0.85 11.44
CA HIS A 307 13.38 -0.43 11.33
C HIS A 307 13.43 -1.14 12.68
N GLY A 308 12.94 -2.39 12.70
CA GLY A 308 12.84 -3.20 13.91
C GLY A 308 14.07 -4.07 14.17
N GLN A 309 13.94 -4.98 15.14
CA GLN A 309 15.02 -5.89 15.56
C GLN A 309 15.61 -6.75 14.42
N TYR A 310 14.80 -7.13 13.43
CA TYR A 310 15.19 -7.96 12.28
C TYR A 310 15.71 -7.17 11.07
N SER A 311 15.79 -5.84 11.17
CA SER A 311 16.39 -5.01 10.12
C SER A 311 17.87 -4.79 10.38
N MET A 312 18.65 -4.75 9.31
CA MET A 312 20.08 -4.40 9.33
C MET A 312 20.35 -2.95 8.89
N TYR A 313 19.31 -2.19 8.55
CA TYR A 313 19.42 -0.77 8.21
C TYR A 313 19.99 0.04 9.37
N GLY A 314 20.99 0.88 9.09
CA GLY A 314 21.71 1.69 10.07
C GLY A 314 22.76 0.94 10.87
N LYS A 315 22.98 -0.36 10.62
CA LYS A 315 23.99 -1.17 11.32
C LYS A 315 25.24 -1.37 10.47
N GLU A 316 26.38 -1.57 11.13
CA GLU A 316 27.60 -2.01 10.47
C GLU A 316 27.60 -3.54 10.35
N VAL A 317 27.74 -4.04 9.13
CA VAL A 317 27.86 -5.47 8.85
C VAL A 317 29.02 -5.68 7.89
N ASN A 318 29.93 -6.61 8.22
CA ASN A 318 31.11 -6.93 7.41
C ASN A 318 31.91 -5.68 7.00
N GLY A 319 32.16 -4.77 7.96
CA GLY A 319 32.92 -3.53 7.77
C GLY A 319 32.22 -2.45 6.93
N LYS A 320 30.90 -2.57 6.68
CA LYS A 320 30.12 -1.61 5.91
C LYS A 320 28.89 -1.17 6.69
N LEU A 321 28.71 0.14 6.82
CA LEU A 321 27.47 0.73 7.31
C LEU A 321 26.37 0.61 6.25
N LEU A 322 25.28 -0.09 6.59
CA LEU A 322 24.13 -0.26 5.72
C LEU A 322 23.21 0.95 5.83
N LYS A 323 23.18 1.79 4.80
CA LYS A 323 22.51 3.09 4.82
C LYS A 323 21.65 3.36 3.60
N GLY A 324 21.58 2.44 2.64
CA GLY A 324 20.86 2.64 1.37
C GLY A 324 21.73 3.25 0.27
N LEU A 325 21.45 2.84 -0.97
CA LEU A 325 22.09 3.26 -2.23
C LEU A 325 21.41 4.48 -2.89
#